data_AF-A0A9D7QDW6-F1
#
_entry.id   AF-A0A9D7QDW6-F1
#
_cell.length_a   1.000
_cell.length_b   1.000
_cell.length_c   1.000
_cell.angle_alpha   90.00
_cell.angle_beta   90.00
_cell.angle_gamma   90.00
#
_symmetry.space_group_name_H-M   'P 1'
#
loop_
_entity.id
_entity.type
_entity.pdbx_description
1 polymer ?
#
loop_
_entity_poly.entity_id
_entity_poly.type
_entity_poly.pdbx_seq_one_letter_code
_entity_poly.pdbx_strand_id
1 'polypeptide(L)'
;MKDHTIPRVLALFALICAVLIAVAAFAVRNINRAEATSDWVNGTHAVINELSGLAATLQAGEGSLRLYAQSGNPHDQADCRQTYARMADHLEVLKALTRAEPARHERVLQIETGANARADFARKLIKVRNADRP
;
A
#
# COMPACT_ATOMS: atom_id res chain seq x y z
N MET A 1 18.99 -70.24 -11.54
CA MET A 1 18.10 -69.25 -12.18
C MET A 1 18.19 -67.97 -11.37
N LYS A 2 18.78 -66.91 -11.92
CA LYS A 2 18.99 -65.64 -11.20
C LYS A 2 17.62 -64.94 -11.14
N ASP A 3 17.07 -64.74 -9.95
CA ASP A 3 15.72 -64.21 -9.80
C ASP A 3 15.70 -62.71 -10.17
N HIS A 4 15.09 -62.38 -11.30
CA HIS A 4 15.02 -61.02 -11.84
C HIS A 4 13.85 -60.22 -11.25
N THR A 5 13.08 -60.80 -10.33
CA THR A 5 11.94 -60.12 -9.68
C THR A 5 12.40 -58.99 -8.74
N ILE A 6 13.38 -59.24 -7.88
CA ILE A 6 13.91 -58.26 -6.91
C ILE A 6 14.38 -56.95 -7.59
N PRO A 7 15.26 -56.98 -8.63
CA PRO A 7 15.70 -55.74 -9.27
C PRO A 7 14.57 -55.01 -10.02
N ARG A 8 13.56 -55.74 -10.51
CA ARG A 8 12.37 -55.12 -11.14
C ARG A 8 11.48 -54.41 -10.13
N VAL A 9 11.27 -55.03 -8.96
CA VAL A 9 10.50 -54.42 -7.86
C VAL A 9 11.22 -53.18 -7.34
N LEU A 10 12.55 -53.25 -7.16
CA LEU A 10 13.35 -52.09 -6.78
C LEU A 10 13.31 -50.98 -7.83
N ALA A 11 13.37 -51.31 -9.13
CA ALA A 11 13.26 -50.32 -10.20
C ALA A 11 11.88 -49.64 -10.21
N LEU A 12 10.80 -50.40 -10.02
CA LEU A 12 9.44 -49.86 -9.88
C LEU A 12 9.31 -48.96 -8.66
N PHE A 13 9.87 -49.37 -7.52
CA PHE A 13 9.86 -48.56 -6.31
C PHE A 13 10.65 -47.26 -6.49
N ALA A 14 11.84 -47.33 -7.09
CA ALA A 14 12.66 -46.17 -7.42
C ALA A 14 11.94 -45.21 -8.39
N LEU A 15 11.24 -45.75 -9.39
CA LEU A 15 10.41 -44.97 -10.31
C LEU A 15 9.31 -44.23 -9.56
N ILE A 16 8.58 -44.90 -8.67
CA ILE A 16 7.53 -44.29 -7.86
C ILE A 16 8.11 -43.20 -6.96
N CYS A 17 9.24 -43.45 -6.29
CA CYS A 17 9.93 -42.45 -5.50
C CYS A 17 10.35 -41.24 -6.34
N ALA A 18 10.90 -41.45 -7.54
CA ALA A 18 11.29 -40.38 -8.44
C ALA A 18 10.08 -39.53 -8.87
N VAL A 19 8.94 -40.17 -9.17
CA VAL A 19 7.69 -39.47 -9.50
C VAL A 19 7.19 -38.66 -8.30
N LEU A 20 7.20 -39.21 -7.09
CA LEU A 20 6.78 -38.50 -5.88
C LEU A 20 7.67 -37.28 -5.60
N ILE A 21 8.99 -37.43 -5.74
CA ILE A 21 9.94 -36.32 -5.58
C ILE A 21 9.68 -35.23 -6.64
N ALA A 22 9.46 -35.62 -7.90
CA ALA A 22 9.17 -34.67 -8.97
C ALA A 22 7.88 -33.90 -8.68
N VAL A 23 6.81 -34.58 -8.29
CA VAL A 23 5.52 -33.94 -7.94
C VAL A 23 5.67 -32.98 -6.77
N ALA A 24 6.39 -33.37 -5.71
CA ALA A 24 6.66 -32.50 -4.57
C ALA A 24 7.45 -31.24 -4.99
N ALA A 25 8.49 -31.40 -5.81
CA ALA A 25 9.27 -30.28 -6.33
C ALA A 25 8.43 -29.33 -7.20
N PHE A 26 7.56 -29.87 -8.07
CA PHE A 26 6.64 -29.06 -8.87
C PHE A 26 5.63 -28.32 -8.01
N ALA A 27 5.06 -28.97 -6.99
CA ALA A 27 4.13 -28.34 -6.06
C ALA A 27 4.76 -27.15 -5.33
N VAL A 28 5.95 -27.34 -4.73
CA VAL A 28 6.68 -26.26 -4.04
C VAL A 28 6.98 -25.10 -5.01
N ARG A 29 7.44 -25.41 -6.22
CA ARG A 29 7.78 -24.37 -7.21
C ARG A 29 6.54 -23.59 -7.68
N ASN A 30 5.40 -24.25 -7.76
CA ASN A 30 4.13 -23.62 -8.13
C ASN A 30 3.60 -22.74 -6.97
N ILE A 31 3.66 -23.23 -5.74
CA ILE A 31 3.28 -22.47 -4.53
C ILE A 31 4.12 -21.18 -4.44
N ASN A 32 5.44 -21.27 -4.56
CA ASN A 32 6.31 -20.09 -4.50
C ASN A 32 5.99 -19.07 -5.61
N ARG A 33 5.60 -19.52 -6.81
CA ARG A 33 5.16 -18.62 -7.89
C ARG A 33 3.80 -17.99 -7.61
N ALA A 34 2.89 -18.74 -7.01
CA ALA A 34 1.58 -18.24 -6.61
C ALA A 34 1.70 -17.17 -5.51
N GLU A 35 2.56 -17.40 -4.51
CA GLU A 35 2.87 -16.41 -3.46
C GLU A 35 3.44 -15.13 -4.04
N ALA A 36 4.47 -15.21 -4.89
CA ALA A 36 5.07 -14.02 -5.52
C ALA A 36 4.06 -13.22 -6.36
N THR A 37 3.13 -13.90 -7.04
CA THR A 37 2.06 -13.25 -7.81
C THR A 37 1.05 -12.59 -6.86
N SER A 38 0.69 -13.27 -5.78
CA SER A 38 -0.20 -12.74 -4.74
C SER A 38 0.39 -11.51 -4.05
N ASP A 39 1.68 -11.52 -3.73
CA ASP A 39 2.37 -10.39 -3.10
C ASP A 39 2.37 -9.16 -4.00
N TRP A 40 2.58 -9.35 -5.30
CA TRP A 40 2.51 -8.25 -6.27
C TRP A 40 1.10 -7.65 -6.39
N VAL A 41 0.07 -8.51 -6.42
CA VAL A 41 -1.33 -8.08 -6.44
C VAL A 41 -1.70 -7.34 -5.15
N ASN A 42 -1.33 -7.92 -4.00
CA ASN A 42 -1.55 -7.32 -2.68
C ASN A 42 -0.85 -5.96 -2.56
N GLY A 43 0.41 -5.85 -3.02
CA GLY A 43 1.14 -4.59 -3.06
C GLY A 43 0.47 -3.54 -3.92
N THR A 44 -0.05 -3.93 -5.08
CA THR A 44 -0.80 -3.01 -5.97
C THR A 44 -2.10 -2.52 -5.32
N HIS A 45 -2.86 -3.43 -4.70
CA HIS A 45 -4.07 -3.06 -3.96
C HIS A 45 -3.78 -2.15 -2.77
N ALA A 46 -2.69 -2.39 -2.04
CA ALA A 46 -2.26 -1.53 -0.95
C ALA A 46 -1.98 -0.11 -1.45
N VAL A 47 -1.22 0.04 -2.54
CA VAL A 47 -0.94 1.35 -3.14
C VAL A 47 -2.22 2.06 -3.60
N ILE A 48 -3.14 1.35 -4.26
CA ILE A 48 -4.42 1.93 -4.73
C ILE A 48 -5.28 2.39 -3.54
N ASN A 49 -5.33 1.58 -2.47
CA ASN A 49 -6.10 1.90 -1.28
C ASN A 49 -5.55 3.17 -0.60
N GLU A 50 -4.24 3.26 -0.43
CA GLU A 50 -3.61 4.42 0.19
C GLU A 50 -3.72 5.69 -0.68
N LEU A 51 -3.63 5.58 -2.01
CA LEU A 51 -3.90 6.71 -2.91
C LEU A 51 -5.35 7.19 -2.82
N SER A 52 -6.30 6.25 -2.69
CA SER A 52 -7.72 6.58 -2.55
C SER A 52 -7.99 7.26 -1.20
N GLY A 53 -7.37 6.77 -0.12
CA GLY A 53 -7.41 7.40 1.21
C GLY A 53 -6.80 8.80 1.20
N LEU A 54 -5.66 8.97 0.52
CA LEU A 54 -5.02 10.27 0.34
C LEU A 54 -5.94 11.27 -0.36
N ALA A 55 -6.56 10.90 -1.48
CA ALA A 55 -7.47 11.76 -2.22
C ALA A 55 -8.71 12.14 -1.37
N ALA A 56 -9.30 11.16 -0.68
CA ALA A 56 -10.46 11.38 0.17
C ALA A 56 -10.15 12.31 1.35
N THR A 57 -9.01 12.12 2.03
CA THR A 57 -8.60 12.96 3.16
C THR A 57 -8.23 14.37 2.72
N LEU A 58 -7.61 14.54 1.56
CA LEU A 58 -7.36 15.85 0.97
C LEU A 58 -8.69 16.59 0.69
N GLN A 59 -9.63 15.94 0.02
CA GLN A 59 -10.95 16.54 -0.29
C GLN A 59 -11.71 16.91 0.99
N ALA A 60 -11.70 16.06 2.02
CA ALA A 60 -12.31 16.34 3.31
C ALA A 60 -11.64 17.51 4.04
N GLY A 61 -10.30 17.61 3.97
CA GLY A 61 -9.53 18.72 4.53
C GLY A 61 -9.83 20.05 3.84
N GLU A 62 -10.01 20.05 2.53
CA GLU A 62 -10.43 21.25 1.80
C GLU A 62 -11.87 21.66 2.13
N GLY A 63 -12.78 20.69 2.25
CA GLY A 63 -14.17 20.95 2.64
C GLY A 63 -14.27 21.60 4.01
N SER A 64 -13.61 21.01 5.02
CA SER A 64 -13.57 21.54 6.39
C SER A 64 -12.86 22.90 6.47
N LEU A 65 -11.78 23.11 5.70
CA LEU A 65 -11.12 24.42 5.62
C LEU A 65 -12.07 25.50 5.07
N ARG A 66 -12.84 25.18 4.03
CA ARG A 66 -13.81 26.11 3.43
C ARG A 66 -14.94 26.43 4.39
N LEU A 67 -15.47 25.42 5.08
CA LEU A 67 -16.49 25.62 6.11
C LEU A 67 -15.95 26.52 7.23
N TYR A 68 -14.75 26.25 7.74
CA TYR A 68 -14.12 27.09 8.75
C TYR A 68 -13.89 28.53 8.28
N ALA A 69 -13.46 28.72 7.04
CA ALA A 69 -13.26 30.05 6.46
C ALA A 69 -14.57 30.87 6.47
N GLN A 70 -15.70 30.22 6.22
CA GLN A 70 -17.02 30.84 6.18
C GLN A 70 -17.65 31.02 7.57
N SER A 71 -17.68 29.96 8.37
CA SER A 71 -18.38 29.88 9.65
C SER A 71 -17.56 30.42 10.82
N GLY A 72 -16.23 30.28 10.74
CA GLY A 72 -15.33 30.46 11.88
C GLY A 72 -15.57 29.43 12.99
N ASN A 73 -16.22 28.29 12.76
CA ASN A 73 -16.52 27.31 13.80
C ASN A 73 -15.24 26.54 14.21
N PRO A 74 -14.85 26.52 15.49
CA PRO A 74 -13.70 25.74 15.97
C PRO A 74 -13.75 24.24 15.64
N HIS A 75 -14.95 23.67 15.47
CA HIS A 75 -15.11 22.28 15.06
C HIS A 75 -14.55 22.03 13.65
N ASP A 76 -14.93 22.87 12.68
CA ASP A 76 -14.43 22.78 11.30
C ASP A 76 -12.89 22.93 11.23
N GLN A 77 -12.31 23.75 12.12
CA GLN A 77 -10.85 23.88 12.26
C GLN A 77 -10.21 22.59 12.81
N ALA A 78 -10.85 21.92 13.77
CA ALA A 78 -10.37 20.65 14.31
C ALA A 78 -10.43 19.55 13.24
N ASP A 79 -11.54 19.45 12.51
CA ASP A 79 -11.72 18.50 11.42
C ASP A 79 -10.70 18.71 10.30
N CYS A 80 -10.43 19.98 9.95
CA CYS A 80 -9.40 20.33 8.98
C CYS A 80 -8.02 19.85 9.43
N ARG A 81 -7.64 20.08 10.70
CA ARG A 81 -6.36 19.57 11.23
C ARG A 81 -6.28 18.05 11.22
N GLN A 82 -7.36 17.37 11.61
CA GLN A 82 -7.39 15.92 11.69
C GLN A 82 -7.29 15.26 10.30
N THR A 83 -8.00 15.80 9.31
CA THR A 83 -7.97 15.30 7.93
C THR A 83 -6.60 15.51 7.27
N TYR A 84 -5.95 16.66 7.46
CA TYR A 84 -4.58 16.87 6.97
C TYR A 84 -3.54 16.00 7.70
N ALA A 85 -3.75 15.66 8.97
CA ALA A 85 -2.89 14.68 9.66
C ALA A 85 -3.03 13.28 9.04
N ARG A 86 -4.26 12.81 8.82
CA ARG A 86 -4.52 11.52 8.14
C ARG A 86 -3.98 11.48 6.71
N MET A 87 -4.05 12.61 5.99
CA MET A 87 -3.44 12.75 4.67
C MET A 87 -1.92 12.51 4.73
N ALA A 88 -1.24 13.03 5.75
CA ALA A 88 0.19 12.78 5.96
C ALA A 88 0.48 11.31 6.28
N ASP A 89 -0.38 10.65 7.07
CA ASP A 89 -0.25 9.21 7.34
C ASP A 89 -0.31 8.38 6.06
N HIS A 90 -1.26 8.65 5.16
CA HIS A 90 -1.36 7.97 3.85
C HIS A 90 -0.11 8.20 2.98
N LEU A 91 0.50 9.39 3.02
CA LEU A 91 1.74 9.67 2.30
C LEU A 91 2.92 8.86 2.85
N GLU A 92 3.04 8.73 4.17
CA GLU A 92 4.09 7.91 4.79
C GLU A 92 3.97 6.44 4.37
N VAL A 93 2.75 5.89 4.38
CA VAL A 93 2.51 4.51 3.94
C VAL A 93 2.82 4.35 2.45
N LEU A 94 2.40 5.28 1.59
CA LEU A 94 2.72 5.25 0.15
C LEU A 94 4.23 5.29 -0.11
N LYS A 95 4.98 6.11 0.63
CA LYS A 95 6.45 6.16 0.54
C LYS A 95 7.07 4.82 0.94
N ALA A 96 6.55 4.17 1.98
CA ALA A 96 7.02 2.85 2.40
C ALA A 96 6.72 1.76 1.35
N LEU A 97 5.48 1.72 0.82
CA LEU A 97 5.05 0.75 -0.18
C LEU A 97 5.81 0.86 -1.51
N THR A 98 6.22 2.08 -1.89
CA THR A 98 6.87 2.34 -3.18
C THR A 98 8.40 2.35 -3.12
N ARG A 99 9.02 2.15 -1.95
CA ARG A 99 10.47 2.28 -1.74
C ARG A 99 11.33 1.43 -2.69
N ALA A 100 10.86 0.23 -3.05
CA ALA A 100 11.58 -0.69 -3.92
C ALA A 100 11.47 -0.34 -5.42
N GLU A 101 10.59 0.60 -5.79
CA GLU A 101 10.30 0.97 -7.18
C GLU A 101 10.61 2.45 -7.42
N PRO A 102 11.86 2.82 -7.78
CA PRO A 102 12.32 4.22 -7.81
C PRO A 102 11.41 5.17 -8.59
N ALA A 103 10.94 4.73 -9.76
CA ALA A 103 10.04 5.53 -10.60
C ALA A 103 8.66 5.78 -9.97
N ARG A 104 8.14 4.85 -9.16
CA ARG A 104 6.88 5.04 -8.41
C ARG A 104 7.13 5.90 -7.17
N HIS A 105 8.23 5.67 -6.48
CA HIS A 105 8.62 6.43 -5.31
C HIS A 105 8.78 7.93 -5.63
N GLU A 106 9.45 8.25 -6.74
CA GLU A 106 9.61 9.65 -7.18
C GLU A 106 8.27 10.35 -7.43
N ARG A 107 7.29 9.65 -8.02
CA ARG A 107 5.93 10.21 -8.20
C ARG A 107 5.24 10.44 -6.86
N VAL A 108 5.42 9.56 -5.88
CA VAL A 108 4.89 9.76 -4.53
C VAL A 108 5.50 11.00 -3.88
N LEU A 109 6.80 11.25 -4.05
CA LEU A 109 7.45 12.47 -3.54
C LEU A 109 6.92 13.75 -4.21
N GLN A 110 6.56 13.69 -5.50
CA GLN A 110 5.90 14.80 -6.19
C GLN A 110 4.50 15.08 -5.61
N ILE A 111 3.73 14.02 -5.34
CA ILE A 111 2.42 14.12 -4.69
C ILE A 111 2.56 14.69 -3.28
N GLU A 112 3.52 14.21 -2.49
CA GLU A 112 3.83 14.71 -1.15
C GLU A 112 4.11 16.21 -1.17
N THR A 113 4.91 16.68 -2.13
CA THR A 113 5.23 18.10 -2.27
C THR A 113 3.96 18.94 -2.46
N GLY A 114 3.05 18.52 -3.34
CA GLY A 114 1.78 19.20 -3.56
C GLY A 114 0.85 19.16 -2.35
N ALA A 115 0.75 18.00 -1.70
CA ALA A 115 -0.06 17.81 -0.50
C ALA A 115 0.44 18.68 0.67
N ASN A 116 1.75 18.75 0.88
CA ASN A 116 2.37 19.59 1.89
C ASN A 116 2.14 21.08 1.62
N ALA A 117 2.29 21.52 0.37
CA ALA A 117 1.97 22.89 -0.01
C ALA A 117 0.51 23.25 0.29
N ARG A 118 -0.41 22.29 0.09
CA ARG A 118 -1.83 22.49 0.40
C ARG A 118 -2.09 22.55 1.91
N ALA A 119 -1.46 21.69 2.70
CA ALA A 119 -1.54 21.74 4.16
C ALA A 119 -0.93 23.03 4.75
N ASP A 120 0.18 23.52 4.18
CA ASP A 120 0.77 24.81 4.54
C ASP A 120 -0.19 25.97 4.25
N PHE A 121 -0.86 25.95 3.09
CA PHE A 121 -1.87 26.94 2.75
C PHE A 121 -3.02 26.93 3.77
N ALA A 122 -3.53 25.75 4.12
CA ALA A 122 -4.60 25.60 5.12
C ALA A 122 -4.18 26.20 6.48
N ARG A 123 -2.96 25.89 6.93
CA ARG A 123 -2.39 26.45 8.17
C ARG A 123 -2.29 27.98 8.13
N LYS A 124 -1.85 28.55 7.01
CA LYS A 124 -1.78 30.01 6.83
C LYS A 124 -3.17 30.65 6.89
N LEU A 125 -4.16 30.09 6.20
CA LEU A 125 -5.53 30.59 6.19
C LEU A 125 -6.13 30.57 7.60
N ILE A 126 -5.95 29.45 8.33
CA ILE A 126 -6.41 29.32 9.71
C ILE A 126 -5.77 30.39 10.60
N LYS A 127 -4.47 30.66 10.44
CA LYS A 127 -3.77 31.69 11.20
C LYS A 127 -4.35 33.09 10.94
N VAL A 128 -4.57 33.44 9.67
CA VAL A 128 -5.17 34.74 9.28
C VAL A 128 -6.57 34.88 9.84
N ARG A 129 -7.42 33.85 9.70
CA ARG A 129 -8.80 33.88 10.20
C ARG A 129 -8.89 34.02 11.72
N ASN A 130 -7.96 33.40 12.45
CA ASN A 130 -7.89 33.55 13.90
C ASN A 130 -7.42 34.93 14.35
N ALA A 131 -6.58 35.61 13.56
CA ALA A 131 -6.13 36.97 13.86
C ALA A 131 -7.21 38.03 13.58
N ASP A 132 -8.14 37.74 12.68
CA ASP A 132 -9.27 38.60 12.29
C ASP A 132 -10.52 38.42 13.17
N ARG A 133 -10.44 37.57 14.21
CA ARG A 133 -11.51 37.44 15.21
C ARG A 133 -11.46 38.67 16.15
N PRO A 134 -12.54 39.47 16.24
CA PRO A 134 -12.63 40.56 17.23
C PRO A 134 -12.69 40.02 18.67
#